data_AF-A0A1I2UT50-F1
#
_entry.id   AF-A0A1I2UT50-F1
#
_cell.length_a   1.000
_cell.length_b   1.000
_cell.length_c   1.000
_cell.angle_alpha   90.00
_cell.angle_beta   90.00
_cell.angle_gamma   90.00
#
_symmetry.space_group_name_H-M   'P 1'
#
loop_
_entity.id
_entity.type
_entity.pdbx_description
1 polymer ?
#
loop_
_entity_poly.entity_id
_entity_poly.type
_entity_poly.pdbx_seq_one_letter_code
_entity_poly.pdbx_strand_id
1 'polypeptide(L)'
;MRMTASSDRHRLATQMQGKDRDLLAAFLLDSGTGIGLNPFPSTTAGAARQNCAGLAFEYPILGVQSAGLTCLLKALAALPPATRLTRRILRSASHTCIVLMREDGACVGAYLYAKAGVPLPVFTGSTTGSTPRKSRGRQSAVQRQLRAQQLDLFVDVA
;
A
#
# COMPACT_ATOMS: atom_id res chain seq x y z
N MET A 1 2.40 -23.24 -20.20
CA MET A 1 1.42 -22.21 -20.60
C MET A 1 1.97 -20.85 -20.19
N ARG A 2 2.44 -20.01 -21.14
CA ARG A 2 3.01 -18.68 -20.81
C ARG A 2 1.86 -17.72 -20.49
N MET A 3 1.77 -17.24 -19.25
CA MET A 3 0.88 -16.13 -18.90
C MET A 3 1.33 -14.87 -19.64
N THR A 4 0.37 -14.14 -20.22
CA THR A 4 0.66 -12.85 -20.86
C THR A 4 0.94 -11.77 -19.81
N ALA A 5 1.72 -10.75 -20.17
CA ALA A 5 2.02 -9.62 -19.28
C ALA A 5 0.74 -8.92 -18.75
N SER A 6 -0.34 -8.92 -19.53
CA SER A 6 -1.64 -8.38 -19.11
C SER A 6 -2.34 -9.25 -18.06
N SER A 7 -2.36 -10.58 -18.26
CA SER A 7 -2.94 -11.53 -17.32
C SER A 7 -2.20 -11.54 -15.97
N ASP A 8 -0.89 -11.31 -16.00
CA ASP A 8 -0.04 -11.27 -14.81
C ASP A 8 -0.32 -10.04 -13.94
N ARG A 9 -0.48 -8.85 -14.56
CA ARG A 9 -0.84 -7.62 -13.84
C ARG A 9 -2.20 -7.72 -13.15
N HIS A 10 -3.19 -8.30 -13.83
CA HIS A 10 -4.51 -8.54 -13.25
C HIS A 10 -4.44 -9.47 -12.03
N ARG A 11 -3.65 -10.55 -12.12
CA ARG A 11 -3.44 -11.47 -10.99
C ARG A 11 -2.77 -10.77 -9.81
N LEU A 12 -1.81 -9.89 -10.04
CA LEU A 12 -1.19 -9.12 -8.95
C LEU A 12 -2.17 -8.14 -8.32
N ALA A 13 -2.99 -7.46 -9.13
CA ALA A 13 -3.97 -6.50 -8.64
C ALA A 13 -4.98 -7.13 -7.68
N THR A 14 -5.47 -8.34 -7.97
CA THR A 14 -6.43 -9.05 -7.09
C THR A 14 -5.82 -9.54 -5.78
N GLN A 15 -4.48 -9.63 -5.69
CA GLN A 15 -3.77 -10.05 -4.49
C GLN A 15 -3.35 -8.88 -3.59
N MET A 16 -3.60 -7.62 -3.98
CA MET A 16 -3.26 -6.45 -3.17
C MET A 16 -4.06 -6.43 -1.87
N GLN A 17 -3.37 -6.17 -0.76
CA GLN A 17 -3.94 -6.12 0.57
C GLN A 17 -3.42 -4.89 1.33
N GLY A 18 -4.12 -4.54 2.42
CA GLY A 18 -3.77 -3.39 3.26
C GLY A 18 -4.49 -2.11 2.86
N LYS A 19 -4.11 -1.00 3.50
CA LYS A 19 -4.80 0.30 3.42
C LYS A 19 -4.76 0.88 2.00
N ASP A 20 -3.66 0.71 1.29
CA ASP A 20 -3.43 1.30 -0.03
C ASP A 20 -3.76 0.35 -1.19
N ARG A 21 -4.48 -0.76 -0.91
CA ARG A 21 -4.75 -1.82 -1.89
C ARG A 21 -5.44 -1.31 -3.16
N ASP A 22 -6.38 -0.37 -3.01
CA ASP A 22 -7.21 0.10 -4.13
C ASP A 22 -6.37 0.96 -5.09
N LEU A 23 -5.49 1.81 -4.54
CA LEU A 23 -4.52 2.60 -5.30
C LEU A 23 -3.51 1.69 -6.03
N LEU A 24 -2.95 0.71 -5.32
CA LEU A 24 -1.98 -0.24 -5.90
C LEU A 24 -2.64 -1.07 -7.00
N ALA A 25 -3.83 -1.61 -6.77
CA ALA A 25 -4.57 -2.38 -7.76
C ALA A 25 -4.90 -1.54 -8.99
N ALA A 26 -5.40 -0.31 -8.81
CA ALA A 26 -5.70 0.59 -9.92
C ALA A 26 -4.43 0.92 -10.74
N PHE A 27 -3.30 1.18 -10.08
CA PHE A 27 -2.02 1.39 -10.77
C PHE A 27 -1.59 0.16 -11.59
N LEU A 28 -1.74 -1.05 -11.05
CA LEU A 28 -1.38 -2.28 -11.75
C LEU A 28 -2.28 -2.53 -12.98
N LEU A 29 -3.54 -2.12 -12.93
CA LEU A 29 -4.51 -2.28 -14.01
C LEU A 29 -4.45 -1.18 -15.07
N ASP A 30 -3.86 -0.04 -14.75
CA ASP A 30 -3.70 1.09 -15.68
C ASP A 30 -3.01 0.68 -16.99
N SER A 31 -3.49 1.19 -18.12
CA SER A 31 -2.94 0.88 -19.45
C SER A 31 -1.54 1.46 -19.67
N GLY A 32 -1.21 2.55 -18.98
CA GLY A 32 0.12 3.17 -18.99
C GLY A 32 1.15 2.45 -18.10
N THR A 33 0.72 1.43 -17.34
CA THR A 33 1.61 0.63 -16.50
C THR A 33 2.15 -0.59 -17.26
N GLY A 34 3.45 -0.59 -17.50
CA GLY A 34 4.20 -1.70 -18.08
C GLY A 34 4.99 -2.49 -17.03
N ILE A 35 5.33 -3.74 -17.34
CA ILE A 35 6.32 -4.50 -16.56
C ILE A 35 7.71 -4.01 -16.97
N GLY A 36 8.47 -3.52 -15.99
CA GLY A 36 9.86 -3.11 -16.17
C GLY A 36 10.83 -4.30 -16.11
N LEU A 37 11.98 -4.15 -16.76
CA LEU A 37 13.12 -5.04 -16.58
C LEU A 37 13.65 -4.97 -15.14
N ASN A 38 13.91 -6.13 -14.55
CA ASN A 38 14.60 -6.23 -13.27
C ASN A 38 15.79 -7.21 -13.38
N PRO A 39 17.03 -6.72 -13.51
CA PRO A 39 18.21 -7.58 -13.57
C PRO A 39 18.52 -8.27 -12.23
N PHE A 40 17.94 -7.80 -11.13
CA PHE A 40 18.13 -8.35 -9.77
C PHE A 40 16.78 -8.73 -9.15
N PRO A 41 16.13 -9.79 -9.66
CA PRO A 41 14.80 -10.19 -9.20
C PRO A 41 14.84 -10.84 -7.82
N SER A 42 15.92 -11.50 -7.44
CA SER A 42 15.98 -12.25 -6.18
C SER A 42 16.35 -11.37 -4.99
N THR A 43 15.66 -11.56 -3.87
CA THR A 43 15.97 -10.95 -2.58
C THR A 43 15.52 -11.85 -1.44
N THR A 44 15.74 -11.43 -0.19
CA THR A 44 15.21 -12.10 1.00
C THR A 44 14.26 -11.17 1.75
N ALA A 45 13.38 -11.71 2.60
CA ALA A 45 12.48 -10.91 3.41
C ALA A 45 13.23 -9.94 4.33
N GLY A 46 14.35 -10.37 4.93
CA GLY A 46 15.19 -9.51 5.77
C GLY A 46 15.82 -8.35 4.98
N ALA A 47 16.42 -8.64 3.82
CA ALA A 47 17.02 -7.62 2.97
C ALA A 47 15.97 -6.64 2.42
N ALA A 48 14.82 -7.15 1.99
CA ALA A 48 13.71 -6.34 1.53
C ALA A 48 13.17 -5.45 2.65
N ARG A 49 13.03 -5.96 3.87
CA ARG A 49 12.56 -5.19 5.04
C ARG A 49 13.52 -4.04 5.35
N GLN A 50 14.82 -4.31 5.40
CA GLN A 50 15.83 -3.27 5.67
C GLN A 50 15.78 -2.18 4.60
N ASN A 51 15.74 -2.56 3.33
CA ASN A 51 15.65 -1.62 2.22
C ASN A 51 14.36 -0.79 2.29
N CYS A 52 13.20 -1.43 2.47
CA CYS A 52 11.92 -0.72 2.56
C CYS A 52 11.85 0.20 3.78
N ALA A 53 12.52 -0.14 4.89
CA ALA A 53 12.58 0.70 6.08
C ALA A 53 13.41 1.98 5.81
N GLY A 54 14.55 1.84 5.12
CA GLY A 54 15.32 2.98 4.64
C GLY A 54 14.50 3.89 3.72
N LEU A 55 13.82 3.32 2.72
CA LEU A 55 12.99 4.10 1.81
C LEU A 55 11.82 4.82 2.52
N ALA A 56 11.18 4.17 3.49
CA ALA A 56 10.11 4.78 4.28
C ALA A 56 10.59 6.00 5.09
N PHE A 57 11.87 6.04 5.46
CA PHE A 57 12.50 7.18 6.11
C PHE A 57 12.97 8.25 5.10
N GLU A 58 13.60 7.84 4.00
CA GLU A 58 14.21 8.73 3.01
C GLU A 58 13.18 9.46 2.14
N TYR A 59 12.13 8.77 1.69
CA TYR A 59 11.18 9.32 0.73
C TYR A 59 10.53 10.64 1.18
N PRO A 60 10.04 10.78 2.42
CA PRO A 60 9.53 12.07 2.91
C PRO A 60 10.57 13.21 2.82
N ILE A 61 11.83 12.92 3.17
CA ILE A 61 12.93 13.91 3.14
C ILE A 61 13.23 14.34 1.70
N LEU A 62 13.16 13.40 0.77
CA LEU A 62 13.42 13.63 -0.65
C LEU A 62 12.21 14.17 -1.43
N GLY A 63 11.08 14.46 -0.76
CA GLY A 63 9.86 14.90 -1.42
C GLY A 63 9.26 13.84 -2.37
N VAL A 64 9.52 12.56 -2.09
CA VAL A 64 8.97 11.42 -2.83
C VAL A 64 7.69 10.96 -2.15
N GLN A 65 6.57 11.01 -2.88
CA GLN A 65 5.31 10.44 -2.41
C GLN A 65 5.30 8.93 -2.61
N SER A 66 4.80 8.20 -1.62
CA SER A 66 4.72 6.74 -1.68
C SER A 66 3.48 6.18 -0.97
N ALA A 67 3.06 5.00 -1.41
CA ALA A 67 1.95 4.25 -0.83
C ALA A 67 2.33 2.77 -0.70
N GLY A 68 1.75 2.06 0.27
CA GLY A 68 1.95 0.63 0.50
C GLY A 68 3.18 0.27 1.33
N LEU A 69 4.16 1.17 1.51
CA LEU A 69 5.40 0.88 2.26
C LEU A 69 5.12 0.39 3.70
N THR A 70 4.25 1.07 4.44
CA THR A 70 3.93 0.67 5.82
C THR A 70 3.24 -0.70 5.89
N CYS A 71 2.33 -0.99 4.97
CA CYS A 71 1.68 -2.29 4.89
C CYS A 71 2.68 -3.39 4.50
N LEU A 72 3.56 -3.12 3.55
CA LEU A 72 4.59 -4.05 3.13
C LEU A 72 5.60 -4.34 4.25
N LEU A 73 6.02 -3.32 5.00
CA LEU A 73 6.92 -3.50 6.14
C LEU A 73 6.32 -4.43 7.21
N LYS A 74 5.01 -4.32 7.48
CA LYS A 74 4.30 -5.23 8.37
C LYS A 74 4.27 -6.66 7.82
N ALA A 75 3.97 -6.83 6.53
CA ALA A 75 3.95 -8.14 5.88
C ALA A 75 5.35 -8.80 5.89
N LEU A 76 6.40 -8.04 5.60
CA LEU A 76 7.78 -8.53 5.63
C LEU A 76 8.24 -8.89 7.05
N ALA A 77 7.80 -8.16 8.07
CA ALA A 77 8.13 -8.46 9.46
C ALA A 77 7.49 -9.78 9.95
N ALA A 78 6.42 -10.26 9.31
CA ALA A 78 5.77 -11.52 9.62
C ALA A 78 6.44 -12.75 8.97
N LEU A 79 7.44 -12.53 8.10
CA LEU A 79 8.16 -13.61 7.42
C LEU A 79 9.51 -13.91 8.10
N PRO A 80 9.99 -15.17 8.07
CA PRO A 80 11.36 -15.49 8.41
C PRO A 80 12.35 -14.64 7.57
N PRO A 81 13.43 -14.07 8.15
CA PRO A 81 14.34 -13.19 7.43
C PRO A 81 14.98 -13.83 6.19
N ALA A 82 15.22 -15.14 6.23
CA ALA A 82 15.82 -15.91 5.15
C ALA A 82 14.82 -16.32 4.04
N THR A 83 13.52 -16.01 4.18
CA THR A 83 12.52 -16.32 3.15
C THR A 83 12.91 -15.65 1.83
N ARG A 84 13.05 -16.47 0.78
CA ARG A 84 13.36 -16.01 -0.57
C ARG A 84 12.16 -15.33 -1.20
N LEU A 85 12.41 -14.17 -1.81
CA LEU A 85 11.42 -13.36 -2.47
C LEU A 85 11.88 -13.00 -3.88
N THR A 86 10.93 -12.81 -4.77
CA THR A 86 11.12 -12.24 -6.10
C THR A 86 10.53 -10.84 -6.14
N ARG A 87 11.31 -9.89 -6.67
CA ARG A 87 10.93 -8.52 -6.89
C ARG A 87 10.49 -8.32 -8.34
N ARG A 88 9.29 -7.78 -8.52
CA ARG A 88 8.80 -7.33 -9.80
C ARG A 88 8.65 -5.82 -9.81
N ILE A 89 9.05 -5.22 -10.93
CA ILE A 89 9.02 -3.77 -11.12
C ILE A 89 7.96 -3.48 -12.17
N LEU A 90 7.01 -2.61 -11.84
CA LEU A 90 6.04 -2.08 -12.79
C LEU A 90 6.20 -0.57 -12.86
N ARG A 91 6.14 0.00 -14.05
CA ARG A 91 6.44 1.42 -14.29
C ARG A 91 5.40 2.07 -15.18
N SER A 92 5.12 3.32 -14.85
CA SER A 92 4.52 4.30 -15.76
C SER A 92 5.55 5.40 -16.04
N ALA A 93 5.16 6.49 -16.72
CA ALA A 93 6.06 7.61 -17.02
C ALA A 93 6.69 8.25 -15.76
N SER A 94 5.96 8.31 -14.65
CA SER A 94 6.39 9.05 -13.44
C SER A 94 6.30 8.27 -12.14
N HIS A 95 5.87 7.00 -12.20
CA HIS A 95 5.68 6.19 -11.01
C HIS A 95 6.24 4.79 -11.19
N THR A 96 6.72 4.22 -10.09
CA THR A 96 7.20 2.85 -10.04
C THR A 96 6.52 2.10 -8.91
N CYS A 97 5.96 0.94 -9.22
CA CYS A 97 5.47 -0.02 -8.24
C CYS A 97 6.43 -1.19 -8.14
N ILE A 98 6.78 -1.55 -6.91
CA ILE A 98 7.60 -2.71 -6.59
C ILE A 98 6.71 -3.73 -5.88
N VAL A 99 6.58 -4.91 -6.48
CA VAL A 99 5.82 -6.02 -5.93
C VAL A 99 6.79 -7.09 -5.45
N LEU A 100 6.62 -7.56 -4.21
CA LEU A 100 7.38 -8.66 -3.65
C LEU A 100 6.50 -9.90 -3.59
N MET A 101 7.02 -11.00 -4.13
CA MET A 101 6.34 -12.29 -4.20
C MET A 101 7.23 -13.36 -3.59
N ARG A 102 6.63 -14.42 -3.06
CA ARG A 102 7.35 -15.65 -2.72
C ARG A 102 7.62 -16.48 -3.97
N GLU A 103 8.49 -17.48 -3.86
CA GLU A 103 8.81 -18.41 -4.96
C GLU A 103 7.59 -19.23 -5.43
N ASP A 104 6.63 -19.49 -4.54
CA ASP A 104 5.33 -20.11 -4.88
C ASP A 104 4.37 -19.16 -5.64
N GLY A 105 4.81 -17.94 -5.91
CA GLY A 105 4.06 -16.94 -6.65
C GLY A 105 2.99 -16.23 -5.82
N ALA A 106 2.95 -16.40 -4.50
CA ALA A 106 2.07 -15.62 -3.63
C ALA A 106 2.63 -14.19 -3.43
N CYS A 107 1.77 -13.18 -3.61
CA CYS A 107 2.13 -11.80 -3.33
C CYS A 107 2.27 -11.57 -1.82
N VAL A 108 3.43 -11.05 -1.39
CA VAL A 108 3.67 -10.59 -0.01
C VAL A 108 3.13 -9.17 0.16
N GLY A 109 3.28 -8.35 -0.87
CA GLY A 109 2.77 -6.99 -0.90
C GLY A 109 3.51 -6.15 -1.93
N ALA A 110 3.17 -4.87 -1.97
CA ALA A 110 3.75 -3.92 -2.90
C ALA A 110 3.87 -2.53 -2.28
N TYR A 111 4.71 -1.70 -2.89
CA TYR A 111 4.68 -0.27 -2.69
C TYR A 111 4.78 0.47 -4.03
N LEU A 112 4.18 1.65 -4.09
CA LEU A 112 4.19 2.57 -5.22
C LEU A 112 4.88 3.84 -4.79
N TYR A 113 5.75 4.38 -5.63
CA TYR A 113 6.37 5.68 -5.41
C TYR A 113 6.43 6.50 -6.68
N ALA A 114 6.38 7.82 -6.53
CA ALA A 114 6.49 8.78 -7.61
C ALA A 114 7.94 9.27 -7.78
N LYS A 115 8.24 9.97 -8.87
CA LYS A 115 9.41 10.85 -8.94
C LYS A 115 9.30 11.95 -7.88
N ALA A 116 10.42 12.53 -7.45
CA ALA A 116 10.43 13.64 -6.49
C ALA A 116 9.57 14.81 -7.00
N GLY A 117 8.75 15.39 -6.11
CA GLY A 117 7.83 16.48 -6.44
C GLY A 117 6.60 16.08 -7.26
N VAL A 118 6.47 14.81 -7.66
CA VAL A 118 5.29 14.30 -8.36
C VAL A 118 4.31 13.68 -7.35
N PRO A 119 3.01 14.04 -7.38
CA PRO A 119 2.02 13.41 -6.52
C PRO A 119 1.77 11.95 -6.91
N LEU A 120 1.21 11.15 -6.00
CA LEU A 120 0.72 9.82 -6.36
C LEU A 120 -0.44 9.92 -7.38
N PRO A 121 -0.60 8.91 -8.25
CA PRO A 121 -1.66 8.92 -9.24
C PRO A 121 -3.02 8.88 -8.55
N VAL A 122 -3.95 9.70 -9.02
CA VAL A 122 -5.33 9.68 -8.59
C VAL A 122 -6.13 8.87 -9.60
N PHE A 123 -6.57 7.69 -9.19
CA PHE A 123 -7.50 6.89 -9.98
C PHE A 123 -8.91 7.22 -9.52
N THR A 124 -9.67 7.88 -10.38
CA THR A 124 -11.12 7.99 -10.18
C THR A 124 -11.72 6.63 -10.47
N GLY A 125 -11.82 5.79 -9.44
CA GLY A 125 -12.53 4.54 -9.55
C GLY A 125 -13.97 4.83 -9.98
N SER A 126 -14.39 4.28 -11.13
CA SER A 126 -15.78 3.94 -11.37
C SER A 126 -16.18 3.01 -10.23
N THR A 127 -16.80 3.60 -9.20
CA THR A 127 -17.46 2.83 -8.17
C THR A 127 -18.57 2.08 -8.89
N THR A 128 -18.38 0.78 -9.07
CA THR A 128 -19.47 -0.12 -9.37
C THR A 128 -20.48 -0.01 -8.24
N GLY A 129 -21.48 0.85 -8.45
CA GLY A 129 -22.76 0.91 -7.77
C GLY A 129 -22.76 0.60 -6.27
N SER A 130 -22.06 1.37 -5.44
CA SER A 130 -22.52 1.53 -4.06
C SER A 130 -23.63 2.59 -4.07
N THR A 131 -24.85 2.13 -4.29
CA THR A 131 -26.04 2.92 -3.97
C THR A 131 -25.89 3.43 -2.52
N PRO A 132 -26.24 4.71 -2.24
CA PRO A 132 -26.13 5.23 -0.88
C PRO A 132 -27.17 4.51 -0.02
N ARG A 133 -26.71 3.52 0.76
CA ARG A 133 -27.53 2.86 1.77
C ARG A 133 -27.87 3.91 2.83
N LYS A 134 -29.05 4.50 2.74
CA LYS A 134 -29.69 5.32 3.78
C LYS A 134 -29.60 4.56 5.11
N SER A 135 -28.60 4.85 5.93
CA SER A 135 -28.59 4.46 7.34
C SER A 135 -29.45 5.47 8.11
N ARG A 136 -30.75 5.20 8.15
CA ARG A 136 -31.63 5.80 9.15
C ARG A 136 -31.20 5.29 10.53
N GLY A 137 -30.74 6.20 11.38
CA GLY A 137 -30.97 6.14 12.82
C GLY A 137 -29.83 5.65 13.71
N ARG A 138 -29.63 6.42 14.79
CA ARG A 138 -28.91 6.10 16.04
C ARG A 138 -27.38 6.22 16.05
N GLN A 139 -26.87 7.44 15.92
CA GLN A 139 -25.60 7.84 16.54
C GLN A 139 -25.70 9.25 17.17
N SER A 140 -26.60 9.43 18.15
CA SER A 140 -26.63 10.64 19.00
C SER A 140 -26.55 10.34 20.50
N ALA A 141 -26.33 9.07 20.89
CA ALA A 141 -26.25 8.69 22.31
C ALA A 141 -24.80 8.60 22.84
N VAL A 142 -23.84 8.16 22.01
CA VAL A 142 -22.46 7.90 22.46
C VAL A 142 -21.64 9.19 22.66
N GLN A 143 -21.99 10.27 21.95
CA GLN A 143 -21.24 11.53 22.00
C GLN A 143 -21.59 12.41 23.23
N ARG A 144 -22.72 12.14 23.90
CA ARG A 144 -23.09 12.84 25.15
C ARG A 144 -22.37 12.27 26.38
N GLN A 145 -21.98 11.00 26.35
CA GLN A 145 -21.40 10.33 27.52
C GLN A 145 -19.90 10.64 27.69
N LEU A 146 -19.19 10.94 26.60
CA LEU A 146 -17.77 11.35 26.64
C LEU A 146 -17.56 12.81 27.06
N ARG A 147 -18.58 13.68 26.92
CA ARG A 147 -18.48 15.09 27.38
C ARG A 147 -18.70 15.27 28.88
N ALA A 148 -19.35 14.32 29.56
CA ALA A 148 -19.60 14.40 31.00
C ALA A 148 -18.38 14.01 31.85
N GLN A 149 -17.36 13.36 31.28
CA GLN A 149 -16.15 12.97 32.00
C GLN A 149 -14.98 13.95 31.84
N GLN A 150 -15.15 15.04 31.09
CA GLN A 150 -14.04 15.93 30.72
C GLN A 150 -14.05 17.30 31.42
N LEU A 151 -14.84 17.46 32.48
CA LEU A 151 -14.86 18.68 33.29
C LEU A 151 -14.81 18.30 34.77
N ASP A 152 -13.62 17.94 35.24
CA ASP A 152 -13.17 18.23 36.61
C ASP A 152 -11.67 17.93 36.70
N LEU A 153 -10.86 18.88 36.22
CA LEU A 153 -9.44 18.91 36.56
C LEU A 153 -9.00 20.36 36.84
N PHE A 154 -9.70 20.98 37.80
CA PHE A 154 -9.14 22.07 38.58
C PHE A 154 -9.53 21.82 40.04
N VAL A 155 -8.63 21.17 40.76
CA VAL A 155 -8.56 21.30 42.21
C VAL A 155 -7.29 22.10 42.48
N ASP A 156 -7.47 23.41 42.61
CA ASP A 156 -6.58 24.25 43.41
C ASP A 156 -6.63 23.74 44.85
N VAL A 157 -5.46 23.41 45.41
CA VAL A 157 -5.24 23.50 46.86
C VAL A 157 -3.83 24.08 47.08
N ALA A 158 -3.87 25.34 47.52
CA ALA A 158 -3.04 26.05 48.52
C ALA A 158 -1.53 25.76 48.61
#